data_AF-D1AVU0-F1
#
_entry.id   AF-D1AVU0-F1
#
_cell.length_a   1.000
_cell.length_b   1.000
_cell.length_c   1.000
_cell.angle_alpha   90.00
_cell.angle_beta   90.00
_cell.angle_gamma   90.00
#
_symmetry.space_group_name_H-M   'P 1'
#
loop_
_entity.id
_entity.type
_entity.pdbx_description
1 polymer ?
#
loop_
_entity_poly.entity_id
_entity_poly.type
_entity_poly.pdbx_seq_one_letter_code
_entity_poly.pdbx_strand_id
1 'polypeptide(L)' 'MFLEKRKVGNNIYLMLVKNGVKKAKKDLVASLGNISNYDNGDPNFFEKLRDNFKRGIALIPEL' A
#
# COMPACT_ATOMS: atom_id res chain seq x y z
N MET A 1 -9.70 2.85 5.36
CA MET A 1 -8.46 2.09 5.14
C MET A 1 -7.51 2.99 4.36
N PHE A 2 -6.19 2.77 4.41
CA PHE A 2 -5.20 3.55 3.66
C PHE A 2 -4.03 2.65 3.26
N LEU A 3 -3.37 3.01 2.16
CA LEU A 3 -2.13 2.39 1.73
C LEU A 3 -0.94 3.00 2.46
N GLU A 4 -0.05 2.13 2.94
CA GLU A 4 1.25 2.49 3.48
C GLU A 4 2.36 1.70 2.78
N LYS A 5 3.54 2.31 2.71
CA LYS A 5 4.77 1.61 2.33
C LYS A 5 5.63 1.40 3.57
N ARG A 6 6.17 0.20 3.72
CA ARG A 6 7.13 -0.12 4.79
C ARG A 6 8.42 -0.65 4.17
N LYS A 7 9.54 -0.01 4.50
CA LYS A 7 10.87 -0.51 4.13
C LYS A 7 11.28 -1.63 5.08
N VAL A 8 11.66 -2.77 4.53
CA VAL A 8 12.21 -3.92 5.26
C VAL A 8 13.46 -4.38 4.53
N GLY A 9 14.62 -4.13 5.12
CA GLY A 9 15.91 -4.29 4.44
C GLY A 9 16.00 -3.38 3.22
N ASN A 10 16.29 -3.96 2.06
CA ASN A 10 16.35 -3.24 0.78
C ASN A 10 15.01 -3.20 0.03
N ASN A 11 13.97 -3.85 0.55
CA ASN A 11 12.68 -4.00 -0.11
C ASN A 11 11.66 -3.03 0.48
N ILE A 12 10.69 -2.61 -0.36
CA ILE A 12 9.60 -1.72 0.05
C ILE A 12 8.30 -2.49 -0.12
N TYR A 13 7.64 -2.80 0.99
CA TYR A 13 6.38 -3.55 0.99
C TYR A 13 5.19 -2.62 1.02
N LEU A 14 4.17 -2.99 0.25
CA LEU A 14 2.90 -2.28 0.19
C LEU A 14 1.91 -2.92 1.18
N MET A 15 1.33 -2.11 2.06
CA MET A 15 0.48 -2.57 3.15
C MET A 15 -0.84 -1.82 3.12
N LEU A 16 -1.94 -2.58 3.23
CA LEU A 16 -3.25 -2.02 3.50
C LEU A 16 -3.46 -1.99 5.01
N VAL A 17 -3.72 -0.81 5.54
CA VAL A 17 -3.92 -0.60 6.98
C VAL A 17 -5.25 0.09 7.24
N LYS A 18 -5.80 -0.14 8.42
CA LYS A 18 -6.94 0.61 8.94
C LYS A 18 -6.56 1.25 10.27
N ASN A 19 -7.19 2.38 10.58
CA ASN A 19 -7.09 2.93 11.93
C ASN A 19 -7.72 1.91 12.88
N GLY A 20 -6.94 1.41 13.84
CA GLY A 20 -7.45 0.55 14.89
C GLY A 20 -8.29 1.34 15.88
N VAL A 21 -9.02 0.62 16.73
CA VAL A 21 -9.95 1.18 17.72
C VAL A 21 -9.25 2.11 18.72
N LYS A 22 -7.95 1.91 18.97
CA LYS A 22 -7.11 2.83 19.75
C LYS A 22 -6.30 3.71 18.79
N LYS A 23 -6.43 5.04 18.94
CA LYS A 23 -5.79 6.10 18.11
C LYS A 23 -4.29 5.90 17.81
N ALA A 24 -3.57 5.08 18.58
CA ALA A 24 -2.14 4.82 18.42
C ALA A 24 -1.80 3.50 17.67
N LYS A 25 -2.76 2.62 17.40
CA LYS A 25 -2.51 1.32 16.75
C LYS A 25 -3.16 1.28 15.36
N LYS A 26 -2.34 1.19 14.32
CA LYS A 26 -2.80 0.87 12.97
C LYS A 26 -2.89 -0.65 12.86
N ASP A 27 -4.05 -1.15 12.47
CA ASP A 27 -4.22 -2.58 12.23
C ASP A 27 -3.84 -2.86 10.77
N LEU A 28 -2.90 -3.80 10.58
CA LEU A 28 -2.58 -4.34 9.27
C LEU A 28 -3.77 -5.16 8.78
N VAL A 29 -4.35 -4.75 7.66
CA VAL A 29 -5.46 -5.46 7.00
C VAL A 29 -4.89 -6.51 6.05
N ALA A 30 -3.93 -6.12 5.21
CA ALA A 30 -3.29 -7.01 4.25
C ALA A 30 -1.88 -6.52 3.88
N SER A 31 -1.01 -7.46 3.55
CA SER A 31 0.26 -7.19 2.88
C SER A 31 0.10 -7.50 1.41
N LEU A 32 0.32 -6.52 0.53
CA LEU A 32 0.14 -6.63 -0.91
C LEU A 32 1.44 -7.02 -1.64
N GLY A 33 2.53 -7.25 -0.90
CA GLY A 33 3.82 -7.69 -1.44
C GLY A 33 4.81 -6.55 -1.68
N ASN A 34 5.93 -6.87 -2.33
CA ASN A 34 7.00 -5.91 -2.62
C ASN A 34 6.59 -5.01 -3.79
N ILE A 35 6.78 -3.71 -3.64
CA ILE A 35 6.45 -2.71 -4.66
C ILE A 35 7.23 -2.92 -5.96
N SER A 36 8.45 -3.44 -5.87
CA SER A 36 9.32 -3.73 -7.02
C SER A 36 8.73 -4.77 -7.98
N ASN A 37 7.74 -5.55 -7.53
CA ASN A 37 7.05 -6.52 -8.38
C ASN A 37 6.01 -5.85 -9.28
N TYR A 38 5.65 -4.59 -9.01
CA TYR A 38 4.54 -3.89 -9.66
C TYR A 38 4.94 -2.55 -10.27
N ASP A 39 6.00 -1.92 -9.75
CA ASP A 39 6.39 -0.56 -10.15
C ASP A 39 6.91 -0.47 -11.58
N ASN A 40 7.40 -1.56 -12.18
CA ASN A 40 8.01 -1.58 -13.51
C ASN A 40 9.06 -0.46 -13.71
N GLY A 41 9.75 -0.06 -12.63
CA GLY A 41 10.71 1.06 -12.64
C GLY A 41 10.10 2.46 -12.53
N ASP A 42 8.80 2.61 -12.26
CA ASP A 42 8.16 3.91 -12.02
C ASP A 42 8.47 4.41 -10.59
N PRO A 43 9.28 5.48 -10.43
CA PRO A 43 9.66 6.00 -9.12
C PRO A 43 8.48 6.58 -8.33
N ASN A 44 7.37 6.90 -9.00
CA ASN A 44 6.18 7.49 -8.40
C ASN A 44 5.01 6.49 -8.27
N PHE A 45 5.26 5.20 -8.53
CA PHE A 45 4.23 4.17 -8.51
C PHE A 45 3.39 4.19 -7.23
N PHE A 46 4.04 4.30 -6.05
CA PHE A 46 3.33 4.33 -4.77
C PHE A 46 2.36 5.50 -4.66
N GLU A 47 2.76 6.72 -5.06
CA GLU A 47 1.90 7.89 -4.92
C GLU A 47 0.70 7.80 -5.88
N LYS A 48 0.93 7.34 -7.13
CA LYS A 48 -0.16 7.06 -8.08
C LYS A 48 -1.13 6.00 -7.54
N LEU A 49 -0.59 4.91 -6.97
CA LEU A 49 -1.40 3.84 -6.40
C LEU A 49 -2.21 4.32 -5.19
N ARG A 50 -1.59 5.12 -4.31
CA ARG A 50 -2.24 5.74 -3.15
C ARG A 50 -3.36 6.68 -3.56
N ASP A 51 -3.15 7.49 -4.59
CA ASP A 51 -4.16 8.42 -5.08
C ASP A 51 -5.30 7.69 -5.82
N ASN A 52 -4.99 6.65 -6.60
CA ASN A 52 -6.00 5.75 -7.16
C ASN A 52 -6.84 5.09 -6.05
N PHE A 53 -6.21 4.63 -4.96
CA PHE A 53 -6.91 4.07 -3.81
C PHE A 53 -7.90 5.05 -3.17
N LYS A 54 -7.45 6.30 -2.94
CA LYS A 54 -8.30 7.35 -2.37
C LYS A 54 -9.50 7.66 -3.28
N ARG A 55 -9.32 7.53 -4.60
CA ARG A 55 -10.36 7.75 -5.60
C ARG A 55 -11.31 6.56 -5.75
N GLY A 56 -11.12 5.47 -5.00
CA GLY A 56 -11.94 4.26 -5.08
C GLY A 56 -11.73 3.47 -6.37
N ILE A 57 -10.64 3.74 -7.10
CA ILE A 57 -10.25 2.95 -8.28
C ILE A 57 -9.68 1.63 -7.77
N ALA A 58 -10.14 0.51 -8.32
CA ALA A 58 -9.67 -0.81 -7.97
C ALA A 58 -8.13 -0.87 -8.07
N LEU A 59 -7.48 -1.22 -6.96
CA LEU A 59 -6.03 -1.20 -6.82
C LEU A 59 -5.32 -2.26 -7.67
N ILE A 60 -6.02 -3.35 -7.92
CA ILE A 60 -5.57 -4.55 -8.64
C ILE A 60 -6.83 -5.05 -9.36
N PRO A 61 -6.84 -5.12 -10.71
CA PRO A 61 -8.02 -5.55 -11.47
C PRO A 61 -8.49 -7.00 -11.22
N GLU A 62 -7.69 -7.82 -10.53
CA GLU A 62 -7.91 -9.27 -10.37
C GLU A 62 -7.88 -9.78 -8.92
N LEU A 63 -8.23 -8.94 -7.93
CA LEU A 63 -8.48 -9.38 -6.55
C LEU A 63 -9.97 -9.42 -6.21
#